data_AF-A0A562WLF4-F1
#
_entry.id   AF-A0A562WLF4-F1
#
_cell.length_a   1.000
_cell.length_b   1.000
_cell.length_c   1.000
_cell.angle_alpha   90.00
_cell.angle_beta   90.00
_cell.angle_gamma   90.00
#
_symmetry.space_group_name_H-M   'P 1'
#
loop_
_entity.id
_entity.type
_entity.pdbx_description
1 polymer ?
#
loop_
_entity_poly.entity_id
_entity_poly.type
_entity_poly.pdbx_seq_one_letter_code
_entity_poly.pdbx_strand_id
1 'polypeptide(L)'
;MRVKYVLSEVLVGLWRNVTMTIAMIITMAVSLTMLGASGLMYRQVSDMKELYYENIEVSIFLKTDVPAEQRDALRAKLDGDPLVEEVVYVNKDEAYQRFQQMFRDAPDLVGAVQADVLPESFRLKLTNPQEYRSIYEQYKDDAAVDEIVDQSALLDKIFNILTAIQNIALAAAAVMAIAALLLVANTIQVAAYSKRREVAVMKLVGASNWFIQAPFVLEAVVAGLIGSLLGLLALIGAKQFLFDGSLQSLQGLLSPVSWGDILIMFPLMAGVGGLVSAITAWVTLRFYLRV
;
A
#
# COMPACT_ATOMS: atom_id res chain seq x y z
N MET A 1 -13.35 25.55 35.29
CA MET A 1 -14.07 26.60 34.51
C MET A 1 -13.48 26.87 33.12
N ARG A 2 -12.14 26.80 32.89
CA ARG A 2 -11.53 27.14 31.59
C ARG A 2 -11.80 26.14 30.43
N VAL A 3 -11.84 24.84 30.70
CA VAL A 3 -12.04 23.81 29.64
C VAL A 3 -13.44 23.83 29.04
N LYS A 4 -14.49 23.94 29.88
CA LYS A 4 -15.89 24.01 29.42
C LYS A 4 -16.12 25.21 28.51
N TYR A 5 -15.53 26.35 28.85
CA TYR A 5 -15.58 27.57 28.06
C TYR A 5 -14.94 27.37 26.67
N VAL A 6 -13.71 26.82 26.62
CA VAL A 6 -13.01 26.55 25.36
C VAL A 6 -13.78 25.55 24.49
N LEU A 7 -14.34 24.47 25.07
CA LEU A 7 -15.14 23.51 24.31
C LEU A 7 -16.44 24.10 23.77
N SER A 8 -17.13 24.95 24.56
CA SER A 8 -18.32 25.65 24.06
C SER A 8 -17.98 26.63 22.95
N GLU A 9 -16.83 27.29 23.04
CA GLU A 9 -16.35 28.23 22.01
C GLU A 9 -16.05 27.50 20.70
N VAL A 10 -15.45 26.30 20.76
CA VAL A 10 -15.19 25.45 19.60
C VAL A 10 -16.51 25.05 18.93
N LEU A 11 -17.49 24.56 19.69
CA LEU A 11 -18.80 24.18 19.14
C LEU A 11 -19.51 25.36 18.49
N VAL A 12 -19.50 26.54 19.13
CA VAL A 12 -20.09 27.76 18.57
C VAL A 12 -19.34 28.22 17.32
N GLY A 13 -18.00 28.07 17.29
CA GLY A 13 -17.18 28.34 16.11
C GLY A 13 -17.59 27.49 14.91
N LEU A 14 -17.66 26.17 15.11
CA LEU A 14 -18.08 25.20 14.09
C LEU A 14 -19.50 25.52 13.55
N TRP A 15 -20.43 25.91 14.43
CA TRP A 15 -21.82 26.23 14.07
C TRP A 15 -22.01 27.59 13.39
N ARG A 16 -21.06 28.52 13.53
CA ARG A 16 -21.20 29.85 12.92
C ARG A 16 -20.62 29.90 11.50
N ASN A 17 -19.72 28.98 11.15
CA ASN A 17 -19.10 28.87 9.83
C ASN A 17 -19.29 27.49 9.19
N VAL A 18 -20.49 26.92 9.37
CA VAL A 18 -20.84 25.52 9.06
C VAL A 18 -20.42 25.10 7.66
N THR A 19 -20.66 25.93 6.63
CA THR A 19 -20.34 25.57 5.24
C THR A 19 -18.84 25.34 5.04
N MET A 20 -18.00 26.23 5.57
CA MET A 20 -16.54 26.11 5.46
C MET A 20 -16.01 24.97 6.33
N THR A 21 -16.57 24.81 7.52
CA THR A 21 -16.22 23.72 8.44
C THR A 21 -16.57 22.35 7.84
N ILE A 22 -17.74 22.20 7.23
CA ILE A 22 -18.14 20.97 6.52
C ILE A 22 -17.21 20.73 5.33
N ALA A 23 -16.93 21.76 4.52
CA ALA A 23 -16.00 21.62 3.40
C ALA A 23 -14.61 21.17 3.87
N MET A 24 -14.11 21.74 4.97
CA MET A 24 -12.84 21.35 5.60
C MET A 24 -12.88 19.89 6.08
N ILE A 25 -13.93 19.47 6.78
CA ILE A 25 -14.09 18.09 7.27
C ILE A 25 -14.14 17.10 6.10
N ILE A 26 -14.93 17.38 5.05
CA ILE A 26 -15.04 16.50 3.87
C ILE A 26 -13.69 16.40 3.15
N THR A 27 -13.00 17.52 2.95
CA THR A 27 -11.70 17.53 2.28
C THR A 27 -10.65 16.75 3.09
N MET A 28 -10.65 16.92 4.41
CA MET A 28 -9.82 16.11 5.32
C MET A 28 -10.19 14.62 5.24
N ALA A 29 -11.47 14.28 5.22
CA ALA A 29 -11.92 12.90 5.10
C ALA A 29 -11.44 12.25 3.80
N VAL A 30 -11.61 12.92 2.66
CA VAL A 30 -11.13 12.40 1.37
C VAL A 30 -9.61 12.26 1.37
N SER A 31 -8.87 13.27 1.83
CA SER A 31 -7.40 13.23 1.89
C SER A 31 -6.89 12.09 2.77
N LEU A 32 -7.44 11.94 3.98
CA LEU A 32 -7.06 10.88 4.91
C LEU A 32 -7.50 9.50 4.41
N THR A 33 -8.63 9.39 3.71
CA THR A 33 -9.06 8.14 3.06
C THR A 33 -8.04 7.71 2.02
N MET A 34 -7.59 8.63 1.16
CA MET A 34 -6.58 8.32 0.13
C MET A 34 -5.25 7.90 0.76
N LEU A 35 -4.83 8.59 1.84
CA LEU A 35 -3.63 8.24 2.59
C LEU A 35 -3.75 6.84 3.21
N GLY A 36 -4.85 6.57 3.90
CA GLY A 36 -5.13 5.27 4.53
C GLY A 36 -5.23 4.14 3.50
N ALA A 37 -5.92 4.37 2.39
CA ALA A 37 -6.04 3.40 1.30
C ALA A 37 -4.68 3.09 0.65
N SER A 38 -3.85 4.11 0.39
CA SER A 38 -2.50 3.94 -0.14
C SER A 38 -1.61 3.13 0.82
N GLY A 39 -1.71 3.39 2.12
CA GLY A 39 -1.00 2.63 3.16
C GLY A 39 -1.48 1.18 3.29
N LEU A 40 -2.78 0.92 3.17
CA LEU A 40 -3.33 -0.44 3.19
C LEU A 40 -2.89 -1.21 1.95
N MET A 41 -2.95 -0.57 0.78
CA MET A 41 -2.49 -1.14 -0.47
C MET A 41 -0.98 -1.47 -0.41
N TYR A 42 -0.17 -0.67 0.30
CA TYR A 42 1.25 -0.95 0.51
C TYR A 42 1.47 -2.28 1.22
N ARG A 43 0.82 -2.44 2.38
CA ARG A 43 0.91 -3.69 3.14
C ARG A 43 0.41 -4.87 2.32
N GLN A 44 -0.76 -4.71 1.69
CA GLN A 44 -1.36 -5.75 0.87
C GLN A 44 -0.44 -6.23 -0.26
N VAL A 45 0.19 -5.30 -0.99
CA VAL A 45 1.14 -5.64 -2.05
C VAL A 45 2.39 -6.30 -1.45
N SER A 46 2.87 -5.84 -0.30
CA SER A 46 4.02 -6.43 0.40
C SER A 46 3.74 -7.88 0.80
N ASP A 47 2.61 -8.15 1.44
CA ASP A 47 2.23 -9.47 1.92
C ASP A 47 2.01 -10.44 0.75
N MET A 48 1.42 -9.95 -0.35
CA MET A 48 1.30 -10.75 -1.58
C MET A 48 2.67 -11.07 -2.17
N LYS A 49 3.61 -10.11 -2.19
CA LYS A 49 4.97 -10.41 -2.65
C LYS A 49 5.59 -11.51 -1.81
N GLU A 50 5.54 -11.42 -0.49
CA GLU A 50 6.10 -12.43 0.41
C GLU A 50 5.50 -13.83 0.12
N LEU A 51 4.17 -13.95 0.09
CA LEU A 51 3.49 -15.23 -0.16
C LEU A 51 3.77 -15.83 -1.55
N TYR A 52 3.81 -14.99 -2.59
CA TYR A 52 3.99 -15.46 -3.96
C TYR A 52 5.46 -15.70 -4.29
N TYR A 53 6.41 -14.88 -3.82
CA TYR A 53 7.84 -15.09 -4.10
C TYR A 53 8.47 -16.23 -3.29
N GLU A 54 7.96 -16.58 -2.12
CA GLU A 54 8.47 -17.73 -1.33
C GLU A 54 8.35 -19.08 -2.06
N ASN A 55 7.39 -19.20 -2.98
CA ASN A 55 7.08 -20.45 -3.68
C ASN A 55 7.62 -20.48 -5.13
N ILE A 56 8.44 -19.50 -5.53
CA ILE A 56 8.93 -19.42 -6.91
C ILE A 56 10.19 -20.27 -7.07
N GLU A 57 10.14 -21.14 -8.08
CA GLU A 57 11.28 -21.87 -8.59
C GLU A 57 11.63 -21.33 -9.99
N VAL A 58 12.92 -21.11 -10.25
CA VAL A 58 13.42 -20.91 -11.62
C VAL A 58 13.65 -22.28 -12.23
N SER A 59 13.05 -22.56 -13.39
CA SER A 59 13.21 -23.84 -14.09
C SER A 59 14.17 -23.68 -15.26
N ILE A 60 15.30 -24.37 -15.20
CA ILE A 60 16.25 -24.50 -16.32
C ILE A 60 15.99 -25.84 -17.01
N PHE A 61 15.37 -25.80 -18.19
CA PHE A 61 15.14 -26.97 -19.02
C PHE A 61 16.40 -27.34 -19.81
N LEU A 62 16.68 -28.63 -19.87
CA LEU A 62 17.83 -29.18 -20.56
C LEU A 62 17.47 -29.54 -21.99
N LYS A 63 18.45 -29.45 -22.90
CA LYS A 63 18.29 -29.95 -24.27
C LYS A 63 18.03 -31.46 -24.28
N THR A 64 17.34 -31.92 -25.32
CA THR A 64 17.17 -33.35 -25.56
C THR A 64 18.54 -34.01 -25.77
N ASP A 65 18.81 -35.09 -25.03
CA ASP A 65 20.04 -35.90 -25.10
C ASP A 65 21.34 -35.21 -24.62
N VAL A 66 21.26 -34.34 -23.60
CA VAL A 66 22.45 -33.81 -22.92
C VAL A 66 23.27 -34.95 -22.31
N PRO A 67 24.59 -35.05 -22.62
CA PRO A 67 25.48 -36.02 -21.99
C PRO A 67 25.51 -35.86 -20.47
N ALA A 68 25.56 -36.97 -19.73
CA ALA A 68 25.59 -36.95 -18.26
C ALA A 68 26.71 -36.04 -17.71
N GLU A 69 27.89 -36.03 -18.34
CA GLU A 69 29.00 -35.16 -17.95
C GLU A 69 28.64 -33.66 -18.04
N GLN A 70 27.91 -33.23 -19.08
CA GLN A 70 27.51 -31.84 -19.25
C GLN A 70 26.42 -31.45 -18.26
N ARG A 71 25.47 -32.36 -18.01
CA ARG A 71 24.44 -32.17 -16.99
C ARG A 71 25.05 -32.03 -15.59
N ASP A 72 25.97 -32.92 -15.24
CA ASP A 72 26.58 -32.95 -13.92
C ASP A 72 27.53 -31.73 -13.72
N ALA A 73 28.18 -31.28 -14.79
CA ALA A 73 28.95 -30.03 -14.79
C ALA A 73 28.05 -28.79 -14.57
N LEU A 74 26.89 -28.73 -15.23
CA LEU A 74 25.92 -27.66 -15.02
C LEU A 74 25.40 -27.68 -13.57
N ARG A 75 25.06 -28.86 -13.04
CA ARG A 75 24.65 -29.02 -11.64
C ARG A 75 25.69 -28.48 -10.67
N ALA A 76 26.97 -28.83 -10.86
CA ALA A 76 28.04 -28.35 -9.99
C ALA A 76 28.22 -26.81 -10.05
N LYS A 77 27.97 -26.18 -11.21
CA LYS A 77 27.96 -24.71 -11.32
C LYS A 77 26.80 -24.11 -10.52
N LEU A 78 25.60 -24.69 -10.65
CA LEU A 78 24.39 -24.23 -9.98
C LEU A 78 24.48 -24.39 -8.45
N ASP A 79 24.99 -25.52 -7.97
CA ASP A 79 25.22 -25.79 -6.54
C ASP A 79 26.26 -24.84 -5.92
N GLY A 80 27.18 -24.31 -6.73
CA GLY A 80 28.22 -23.37 -6.32
C GLY A 80 27.84 -21.90 -6.47
N ASP A 81 26.65 -21.60 -7.01
CA ASP A 81 26.21 -20.24 -7.29
C ASP A 81 25.66 -19.58 -6.01
N PRO A 82 26.20 -18.43 -5.56
CA PRO A 82 25.71 -17.76 -4.35
C PRO A 82 24.26 -17.26 -4.45
N LEU A 83 23.71 -17.17 -5.67
CA LEU A 83 22.31 -16.77 -5.90
C LEU A 83 21.32 -17.93 -5.70
N VAL A 84 21.81 -19.17 -5.62
CA VAL A 84 21.00 -20.38 -5.53
C VAL A 84 21.02 -20.92 -4.10
N GLU A 85 19.83 -21.06 -3.51
CA GLU A 85 19.62 -21.67 -2.20
C GLU A 85 19.53 -23.20 -2.30
N GLU A 86 18.82 -23.70 -3.33
CA GLU A 86 18.56 -25.13 -3.53
C GLU A 86 18.48 -25.48 -5.02
N VAL A 87 19.04 -26.63 -5.39
CA VAL A 87 18.97 -27.21 -6.75
C VAL A 87 18.29 -28.57 -6.70
N VAL A 88 17.15 -28.70 -7.37
CA VAL A 88 16.43 -29.97 -7.53
C VAL A 88 16.49 -30.40 -8.99
N TYR A 89 17.08 -31.56 -9.25
CA TYR A 89 17.02 -32.19 -10.57
C TYR A 89 15.71 -32.94 -10.73
N VAL A 90 15.00 -32.67 -11.82
CA VAL A 90 13.75 -33.32 -12.19
C VAL A 90 13.96 -34.08 -13.49
N ASN A 91 13.90 -35.41 -13.40
CA ASN A 91 14.00 -36.29 -14.56
C ASN A 91 12.67 -36.36 -15.34
N LYS A 92 12.66 -37.04 -16.48
CA LYS A 92 11.48 -37.16 -17.36
C LYS A 92 10.26 -37.78 -16.68
N ASP A 93 10.47 -38.81 -15.86
CA ASP A 93 9.37 -39.50 -15.16
C ASP A 93 8.74 -38.60 -14.08
N GLU A 94 9.57 -37.88 -13.32
CA GLU A 94 9.11 -36.91 -12.32
C GLU A 94 8.44 -35.70 -12.97
N ALA A 95 8.96 -35.23 -14.12
CA ALA A 95 8.32 -34.19 -14.91
C ALA A 95 6.92 -34.63 -15.37
N TYR A 96 6.77 -35.88 -15.79
CA TYR A 96 5.48 -36.46 -16.18
C TYR A 96 4.52 -36.56 -15.00
N GLN A 97 4.97 -37.02 -13.83
CA GLN A 97 4.14 -37.07 -12.62
C GLN A 97 3.64 -35.68 -12.21
N ARG A 98 4.51 -34.67 -12.25
CA ARG A 98 4.12 -33.27 -11.97
C ARG A 98 3.13 -32.75 -13.01
N PHE A 99 3.32 -33.07 -14.29
CA PHE A 99 2.39 -32.72 -15.36
C PHE A 99 0.99 -33.32 -15.13
N GLN A 100 0.92 -34.60 -14.76
CA GLN A 100 -0.34 -35.26 -14.41
C GLN A 100 -1.05 -34.59 -13.23
N GLN A 101 -0.30 -34.15 -12.21
CA GLN A 101 -0.88 -33.45 -11.06
C GLN A 101 -1.42 -32.07 -11.43
N MET A 102 -0.68 -31.31 -12.24
CA MET A 102 -1.06 -29.96 -12.68
C MET A 102 -2.30 -29.98 -13.58
N PHE A 103 -2.41 -30.98 -14.45
CA PHE A 103 -3.51 -31.13 -15.41
C PHE A 103 -4.52 -32.21 -15.02
N ARG A 104 -4.64 -32.52 -13.71
CA ARG A 104 -5.57 -33.54 -13.20
C ARG A 104 -7.03 -33.33 -13.64
N ASP A 105 -7.42 -32.08 -13.86
CA ASP A 105 -8.77 -31.68 -14.26
C ASP A 105 -8.97 -31.70 -15.79
N ALA A 106 -7.95 -32.10 -16.56
CA ALA A 106 -7.94 -32.19 -18.03
C ALA A 106 -7.35 -33.55 -18.52
N PRO A 107 -8.09 -34.66 -18.33
CA PRO A 107 -7.58 -36.02 -18.60
C PRO A 107 -7.21 -36.27 -20.08
N ASP A 108 -7.89 -35.62 -21.02
CA ASP A 108 -7.57 -35.72 -22.46
C ASP A 108 -6.18 -35.15 -22.79
N LEU A 109 -5.78 -34.09 -22.09
CA LEU A 109 -4.46 -33.46 -22.22
C LEU A 109 -3.37 -34.35 -21.62
N VAL A 110 -3.65 -34.97 -20.47
CA VAL A 110 -2.74 -35.91 -19.80
C VAL A 110 -2.50 -37.17 -20.63
N GLY A 111 -3.55 -37.71 -21.26
CA GLY A 111 -3.44 -38.90 -22.10
C GLY A 111 -2.73 -38.67 -23.43
N ALA A 112 -2.65 -37.43 -23.90
CA ALA A 112 -2.00 -37.07 -25.16
C ALA A 112 -0.48 -36.85 -25.05
N VAL A 113 0.06 -36.69 -23.83
CA VAL A 113 1.47 -36.42 -23.58
C VAL A 113 2.15 -37.67 -23.01
N GLN A 114 3.30 -38.03 -23.57
CA GLN A 114 4.16 -39.11 -23.07
C GLN A 114 5.35 -38.53 -22.30
N ALA A 115 5.88 -39.29 -21.34
CA ALA A 115 6.98 -38.85 -20.47
C ALA A 115 8.29 -38.55 -21.23
N ASP A 116 8.55 -39.25 -22.33
CA ASP A 116 9.75 -39.12 -23.16
C ASP A 116 9.86 -37.76 -23.86
N VAL A 117 8.72 -37.10 -24.11
CA VAL A 117 8.60 -35.78 -24.75
C VAL A 117 8.85 -34.64 -23.75
N LEU A 118 8.76 -34.91 -22.44
CA LEU A 118 9.00 -33.88 -21.42
C LEU A 118 10.52 -33.70 -21.19
N PRO A 119 11.03 -32.46 -21.24
CA PRO A 119 12.43 -32.20 -20.98
C PRO A 119 12.77 -32.40 -19.49
N GLU A 120 14.01 -32.79 -19.24
CA GLU A 120 14.60 -32.76 -17.91
C GLU A 120 14.83 -31.31 -17.48
N SER A 121 14.80 -31.03 -16.17
CA SER A 121 15.04 -29.67 -15.67
C SER A 121 15.79 -29.63 -14.35
N PHE A 122 16.54 -28.54 -14.15
CA PHE A 122 16.97 -28.11 -12.82
C PHE A 122 16.02 -27.04 -12.32
N ARG A 123 15.46 -27.27 -11.14
CA ARG A 123 14.59 -26.31 -10.45
C ARG A 123 15.39 -25.67 -9.33
N LEU A 124 15.51 -24.35 -9.41
CA LEU A 124 16.34 -23.56 -8.54
C LEU A 124 15.45 -22.75 -7.61
N LYS A 125 15.69 -22.88 -6.31
CA LYS A 125 15.21 -21.90 -5.35
C LYS A 125 16.29 -20.84 -5.19
N LEU A 126 15.95 -19.57 -5.39
CA LEU A 126 16.92 -18.48 -5.30
C LEU A 126 16.94 -17.90 -3.90
N THR A 127 18.14 -17.51 -3.44
CA THR A 127 18.31 -16.74 -2.19
C THR A 127 17.53 -15.44 -2.23
N ASN A 128 17.48 -14.79 -3.40
CA ASN A 128 16.63 -13.65 -3.68
C ASN A 128 15.84 -13.91 -4.99
N PRO A 129 14.52 -14.16 -4.90
CA PRO A 129 13.67 -14.39 -6.08
C PRO A 129 13.70 -13.25 -7.11
N GLN A 130 14.06 -12.02 -6.71
CA GLN A 130 14.16 -10.88 -7.63
C GLN A 130 15.44 -10.88 -8.47
N GLU A 131 16.43 -11.74 -8.17
CA GLU A 131 17.71 -11.82 -8.87
C GLU A 131 17.74 -12.89 -9.97
N TYR A 132 16.58 -13.43 -10.35
CA TYR A 132 16.44 -14.42 -11.42
C TYR A 132 17.09 -13.98 -12.74
N ARG A 133 17.09 -12.67 -13.03
CA ARG A 133 17.64 -12.14 -14.26
C ARG A 133 19.15 -12.36 -14.36
N SER A 134 19.85 -12.39 -13.24
CA SER A 134 21.27 -12.73 -13.17
C SER A 134 21.49 -14.20 -13.54
N ILE A 135 20.66 -15.12 -13.00
CA ILE A 135 20.67 -16.54 -13.38
C ILE A 135 20.40 -16.70 -14.88
N TYR A 136 19.37 -16.03 -15.40
CA TYR A 136 19.06 -16.09 -16.83
C TYR A 136 20.26 -15.66 -17.69
N GLU A 137 20.85 -14.49 -17.41
CA GLU A 137 21.98 -13.97 -18.20
C GLU A 137 23.24 -14.85 -18.07
N GLN A 138 23.44 -15.50 -16.93
CA GLN A 138 24.61 -16.33 -16.67
C GLN A 138 24.54 -17.71 -17.32
N TYR A 139 23.35 -18.31 -17.42
CA TYR A 139 23.18 -19.70 -17.87
C TYR A 139 22.49 -19.87 -19.22
N LYS A 140 21.90 -18.81 -19.81
CA LYS A 140 21.18 -18.89 -21.11
C LYS A 140 22.03 -19.43 -22.27
N ASP A 141 23.34 -19.19 -22.24
CA ASP A 141 24.27 -19.57 -23.31
C ASP A 141 25.01 -20.88 -23.02
N ASP A 142 24.68 -21.58 -21.92
CA ASP A 142 25.30 -22.87 -21.59
C ASP A 142 24.85 -23.96 -22.58
N ALA A 143 25.79 -24.85 -22.96
CA ALA A 143 25.54 -25.88 -23.96
C ALA A 143 24.41 -26.84 -23.56
N ALA A 144 24.26 -27.12 -22.26
CA ALA A 144 23.26 -28.04 -21.74
C ALA A 144 21.85 -27.42 -21.63
N VAL A 145 21.73 -26.09 -21.65
CA VAL A 145 20.48 -25.36 -21.43
C VAL A 145 19.71 -25.19 -22.74
N ASP A 146 18.41 -25.47 -22.69
CA ASP A 146 17.46 -25.23 -23.79
C ASP A 146 16.65 -23.96 -23.54
N GLU A 147 15.95 -23.92 -22.40
CA GLU A 147 15.10 -22.80 -22.01
C GLU A 147 15.20 -22.55 -20.51
N ILE A 148 15.21 -21.28 -20.12
CA ILE A 148 15.10 -20.86 -18.72
C ILE A 148 13.74 -20.21 -18.55
N VAL A 149 12.84 -20.87 -17.83
CA VAL A 149 11.50 -20.38 -17.55
C VAL A 149 11.46 -19.83 -16.12
N ASP A 150 11.11 -18.56 -16.03
CA ASP A 150 10.93 -17.85 -14.77
C ASP A 150 9.47 -17.45 -14.56
N GLN A 151 8.92 -17.86 -13.43
CA GLN A 151 7.56 -17.52 -13.01
C GLN A 151 7.51 -16.12 -12.36
N SER A 152 8.65 -15.59 -11.90
CA SER A 152 8.79 -14.25 -11.31
C SER A 152 8.47 -13.15 -12.31
N ALA A 153 8.89 -13.28 -13.57
CA ALA A 153 8.70 -12.25 -14.60
C ALA A 153 7.23 -11.84 -14.83
N LEU A 154 6.29 -12.78 -14.69
CA LEU A 154 4.85 -12.46 -14.78
C LEU A 154 4.36 -11.75 -13.52
N LEU A 155 4.79 -12.21 -12.35
CA LEU A 155 4.46 -11.60 -11.06
C LEU A 155 5.03 -10.19 -10.95
N ASP A 156 6.27 -9.97 -11.40
CA ASP A 156 6.90 -8.66 -11.48
C ASP A 156 6.04 -7.67 -12.26
N LYS A 157 5.51 -8.07 -13.42
CA LYS A 157 4.61 -7.20 -14.21
C LYS A 157 3.37 -6.82 -13.41
N ILE A 158 2.75 -7.79 -12.73
CA ILE A 158 1.56 -7.56 -11.90
C ILE A 158 1.90 -6.62 -10.74
N PHE A 159 2.96 -6.92 -9.98
CA PHE A 159 3.37 -6.12 -8.83
C PHE A 159 3.85 -4.72 -9.22
N ASN A 160 4.47 -4.56 -10.39
CA ASN A 160 4.85 -3.25 -10.91
C ASN A 160 3.61 -2.41 -11.24
N ILE A 161 2.55 -3.01 -11.81
CA ILE A 161 1.27 -2.33 -12.04
C ILE A 161 0.63 -1.93 -10.70
N LEU A 162 0.57 -2.86 -9.73
CA LEU A 162 0.02 -2.56 -8.40
C LEU A 162 0.81 -1.45 -7.69
N THR A 163 2.14 -1.48 -7.78
CA THR A 163 3.02 -0.44 -7.23
C THR A 163 2.81 0.90 -7.95
N ALA A 164 2.61 0.90 -9.27
CA ALA A 164 2.31 2.12 -10.02
C ALA A 164 0.96 2.74 -9.61
N ILE A 165 -0.09 1.92 -9.46
CA ILE A 165 -1.40 2.38 -8.97
C ILE A 165 -1.26 2.97 -7.56
N GLN A 166 -0.51 2.30 -6.69
CA GLN A 166 -0.22 2.81 -5.36
C GLN A 166 0.48 4.19 -5.40
N ASN A 167 1.50 4.34 -6.25
CA ASN A 167 2.23 5.60 -6.37
C ASN A 167 1.33 6.73 -6.86
N ILE A 168 0.41 6.44 -7.79
CA ILE A 168 -0.61 7.38 -8.25
C ILE A 168 -1.55 7.75 -7.09
N ALA A 169 -2.01 6.77 -6.32
CA ALA A 169 -2.87 7.02 -5.16
C ALA A 169 -2.17 7.87 -4.09
N LEU A 170 -0.87 7.61 -3.84
CA LEU A 170 -0.06 8.39 -2.92
C LEU A 170 0.15 9.83 -3.41
N ALA A 171 0.42 10.02 -4.71
CA ALA A 171 0.53 11.34 -5.32
C ALA A 171 -0.79 12.13 -5.21
N ALA A 172 -1.92 11.47 -5.49
CA ALA A 172 -3.24 12.07 -5.32
C ALA A 172 -3.54 12.41 -3.85
N ALA A 173 -3.16 11.55 -2.90
CA ALA A 173 -3.27 11.83 -1.48
C ALA A 173 -2.43 13.06 -1.07
N ALA A 174 -1.22 13.22 -1.61
CA ALA A 174 -0.37 14.37 -1.37
C ALA A 174 -0.98 15.68 -1.90
N VAL A 175 -1.54 15.67 -3.11
CA VAL A 175 -2.26 16.82 -3.67
C VAL A 175 -3.48 17.18 -2.81
N MET A 176 -4.25 16.16 -2.40
CA MET A 176 -5.39 16.36 -1.51
C MET A 176 -4.98 16.87 -0.13
N ALA A 177 -3.82 16.45 0.39
CA ALA A 177 -3.29 16.96 1.65
C ALA A 177 -2.97 18.46 1.54
N ILE A 178 -2.36 18.89 0.43
CA ILE A 178 -2.13 20.32 0.17
C ILE A 178 -3.45 21.09 0.09
N ALA A 179 -4.45 20.56 -0.62
CA ALA A 179 -5.77 21.17 -0.70
C ALA A 179 -6.43 21.30 0.69
N ALA A 180 -6.34 20.25 1.51
CA ALA A 180 -6.84 20.27 2.88
C ALA A 180 -6.12 21.30 3.76
N LEU A 181 -4.79 21.38 3.67
CA LEU A 181 -3.98 22.39 4.36
C LEU A 181 -4.41 23.83 4.01
N LEU A 182 -4.58 24.12 2.72
CA LEU A 182 -5.03 25.42 2.26
C LEU A 182 -6.44 25.75 2.74
N LEU A 183 -7.33 24.75 2.77
CA LEU A 183 -8.70 24.93 3.23
C LEU A 183 -8.76 25.15 4.75
N VAL A 184 -7.96 24.43 5.54
CA VAL A 184 -7.79 24.67 6.97
C VAL A 184 -7.27 26.10 7.21
N ALA A 185 -6.20 26.51 6.50
CA ALA A 185 -5.64 27.85 6.63
C ALA A 185 -6.68 28.93 6.32
N ASN A 186 -7.41 28.80 5.20
CA ASN A 186 -8.45 29.75 4.81
C ASN A 186 -9.60 29.79 5.84
N THR A 187 -10.06 28.63 6.30
CA THR A 187 -11.14 28.54 7.30
C THR A 187 -10.74 29.23 8.60
N ILE A 188 -9.51 29.02 9.07
CA ILE A 188 -8.98 29.65 10.28
C ILE A 188 -8.81 31.16 10.09
N GLN A 189 -8.36 31.61 8.92
CA GLN A 189 -8.25 33.04 8.62
C GLN A 189 -9.62 33.73 8.64
N VAL A 190 -10.64 33.13 8.02
CA VAL A 190 -12.01 33.63 8.04
C VAL A 190 -12.58 33.63 9.46
N ALA A 191 -12.37 32.55 10.22
CA ALA A 191 -12.81 32.45 11.61
C ALA A 191 -12.17 33.54 12.48
N ALA A 192 -10.85 33.73 12.37
CA ALA A 192 -10.11 34.77 13.10
C ALA A 192 -10.59 36.18 12.73
N TYR A 193 -10.83 36.45 11.44
CA TYR A 193 -11.36 37.75 11.00
C TYR A 193 -12.76 38.04 11.54
N SER A 194 -13.62 37.02 11.64
CA SER A 194 -14.97 37.13 12.23
C SER A 194 -14.93 37.46 13.73
N LYS A 195 -13.90 36.97 14.45
CA LYS A 195 -13.69 37.17 15.89
C LYS A 195 -12.72 38.32 16.21
N ARG A 196 -12.30 39.13 15.24
CA ARG A 196 -11.25 40.16 15.44
C ARG A 196 -11.55 41.14 16.58
N ARG A 197 -12.82 41.49 16.82
CA ARG A 197 -13.21 42.39 17.91
C ARG A 197 -13.04 41.72 19.28
N GLU A 198 -13.48 40.46 19.42
CA GLU A 198 -13.30 39.66 20.63
C GLU A 198 -11.82 39.48 20.94
N VAL A 199 -11.02 39.15 19.91
CA VAL A 199 -9.56 39.01 20.01
C VAL A 199 -8.90 40.31 20.45
N ALA A 200 -9.32 41.46 19.90
CA ALA A 200 -8.79 42.77 20.30
C ALA A 200 -9.08 43.07 21.78
N VAL A 201 -10.29 42.79 22.26
CA VAL A 201 -10.64 42.96 23.68
C VAL A 201 -9.79 42.03 24.57
N MET A 202 -9.62 40.77 24.18
CA MET A 202 -8.79 39.82 24.93
C MET A 202 -7.33 40.29 25.03
N LYS A 203 -6.77 40.86 23.96
CA LYS A 203 -5.42 41.44 23.98
C LYS A 203 -5.31 42.64 24.92
N LEU A 204 -6.30 43.52 24.96
CA LEU A 204 -6.32 44.69 25.85
C LEU A 204 -6.36 44.30 27.34
N VAL A 205 -6.97 43.17 27.67
CA VAL A 205 -7.03 42.63 29.04
C VAL A 205 -5.78 41.79 29.38
N GLY A 206 -4.80 41.69 28.46
CA GLY A 206 -3.53 41.00 28.70
C GLY A 206 -3.59 39.47 28.54
N ALA A 207 -4.56 38.95 27.79
CA ALA A 207 -4.63 37.52 27.51
C ALA A 207 -3.41 37.04 26.70
N SER A 208 -2.82 35.91 27.08
CA SER A 208 -1.70 35.31 26.35
C SER A 208 -2.10 34.90 24.92
N ASN A 209 -1.16 34.97 23.97
CA ASN A 209 -1.38 34.56 22.58
C ASN A 209 -1.91 33.12 22.46
N TRP A 210 -1.43 32.21 23.31
CA TRP A 210 -1.90 30.83 23.34
C TRP A 210 -3.39 30.73 23.71
N PHE A 211 -3.83 31.51 24.69
CA PHE A 211 -5.24 31.52 25.12
C PHE A 211 -6.16 32.04 24.02
N ILE A 212 -5.69 33.00 23.21
CA ILE A 212 -6.42 33.54 22.06
C ILE A 212 -6.47 32.54 20.90
N GLN A 213 -5.38 31.80 20.66
CA GLN A 213 -5.24 30.88 19.52
C GLN A 213 -5.88 29.51 19.77
N ALA A 214 -5.92 29.04 21.02
CA ALA A 214 -6.36 27.70 21.37
C ALA A 214 -7.75 27.31 20.81
N PRO A 215 -8.79 28.16 20.84
CA PRO A 215 -10.10 27.81 20.30
C PRO A 215 -10.06 27.49 18.79
N PHE A 216 -9.30 28.28 18.02
CA PHE A 216 -9.17 28.09 16.57
C PHE A 216 -8.36 26.83 16.24
N VAL A 217 -7.26 26.58 16.97
CA VAL A 217 -6.45 25.37 16.77
C VAL A 217 -7.27 24.12 17.12
N LEU A 218 -8.04 24.15 18.22
CA LEU A 218 -8.92 23.05 18.60
C LEU A 218 -10.03 22.82 17.58
N GLU A 219 -10.58 23.87 16.98
CA GLU A 219 -11.57 23.75 15.90
C GLU A 219 -11.01 22.96 14.71
N ALA A 220 -9.78 23.29 14.28
CA ALA A 220 -9.09 22.56 13.21
C ALA A 220 -8.80 21.10 13.60
N VAL A 221 -8.31 20.85 14.82
CA VAL A 221 -8.03 19.50 15.32
C VAL A 221 -9.30 18.66 15.35
N VAL A 222 -10.40 19.19 15.87
CA VAL A 222 -11.69 18.49 15.91
C VAL A 222 -12.16 18.16 14.49
N ALA A 223 -12.03 19.10 13.55
CA ALA A 223 -12.36 18.83 12.15
C ALA A 223 -11.47 17.74 11.53
N GLY A 224 -10.16 17.73 11.82
CA GLY A 224 -9.24 16.68 11.39
C GLY A 224 -9.58 15.31 11.98
N LEU A 225 -9.96 15.25 13.25
CA LEU A 225 -10.40 14.02 13.92
C LEU A 225 -11.72 13.50 13.34
N ILE A 226 -12.71 14.36 13.13
CA ILE A 226 -13.97 13.98 12.47
C ILE A 226 -13.69 13.51 11.03
N GLY A 227 -12.82 14.21 10.31
CA GLY A 227 -12.36 13.79 8.98
C GLY A 227 -11.72 12.40 9.00
N SER A 228 -10.88 12.10 9.99
CA SER A 228 -10.27 10.78 10.15
C SER A 228 -11.29 9.67 10.41
N LEU A 229 -12.33 9.96 11.20
CA LEU A 229 -13.41 9.01 11.47
C LEU A 229 -14.23 8.75 10.21
N LEU A 230 -14.59 9.80 9.47
CA LEU A 230 -15.29 9.66 8.19
C LEU A 230 -14.43 8.91 7.17
N GLY A 231 -13.12 9.15 7.16
CA GLY A 231 -12.19 8.42 6.29
C GLY A 231 -12.10 6.94 6.65
N LEU A 232 -12.09 6.60 7.94
CA LEU A 232 -12.17 5.20 8.39
C LEU A 232 -13.47 4.54 7.90
N LEU A 233 -14.61 5.21 8.06
CA LEU A 233 -15.90 4.71 7.56
C LEU A 233 -15.89 4.53 6.04
N ALA A 234 -15.23 5.43 5.32
CA ALA A 234 -15.05 5.32 3.87
C ALA A 234 -14.18 4.11 3.50
N LEU A 235 -13.10 3.82 4.25
CA LEU A 235 -12.28 2.62 4.06
C LEU A 235 -13.06 1.33 4.34
N ILE A 236 -13.86 1.31 5.41
CA ILE A 236 -14.74 0.18 5.74
C ILE A 236 -15.77 -0.04 4.62
N GLY A 237 -16.41 1.03 4.17
CA GLY A 237 -17.36 0.99 3.06
C GLY A 237 -16.71 0.52 1.75
N ALA A 238 -15.50 0.99 1.45
CA ALA A 238 -14.73 0.57 0.30
C ALA A 238 -14.37 -0.93 0.37
N LYS A 239 -13.93 -1.43 1.53
CA LYS A 239 -13.69 -2.87 1.73
C LYS A 239 -14.96 -3.67 1.46
N GLN A 240 -16.08 -3.29 2.08
CA GLN A 240 -17.35 -4.00 1.93
C GLN A 240 -17.81 -4.02 0.47
N PHE A 241 -17.73 -2.88 -0.23
CA PHE A 241 -18.17 -2.76 -1.61
C PHE A 241 -17.26 -3.51 -2.60
N LEU A 242 -15.95 -3.46 -2.38
CA LEU A 242 -14.97 -4.09 -3.27
C LEU A 242 -14.91 -5.61 -3.05
N PHE A 243 -14.77 -6.07 -1.80
CA PHE A 243 -14.56 -7.49 -1.51
C PHE A 243 -15.84 -8.30 -1.53
N ASP A 244 -16.96 -7.79 -1.01
CA ASP A 244 -18.24 -8.51 -1.03
C ASP A 244 -19.05 -8.25 -2.32
N GLY A 245 -18.51 -7.40 -3.21
CA GLY A 245 -19.10 -7.07 -4.50
C GLY A 245 -18.17 -7.45 -5.66
N SER A 246 -17.59 -6.44 -6.33
CA SER A 246 -16.95 -6.58 -7.64
C SER A 246 -15.71 -7.47 -7.68
N LEU A 247 -15.03 -7.69 -6.55
CA LEU A 247 -13.81 -8.48 -6.46
C LEU A 247 -14.02 -9.83 -5.75
N GLN A 248 -15.28 -10.25 -5.52
CA GLN A 248 -15.56 -11.52 -4.84
C GLN A 248 -14.89 -12.71 -5.55
N SER A 249 -14.91 -12.73 -6.89
CA SER A 249 -14.26 -13.76 -7.71
C SER A 249 -12.73 -13.74 -7.64
N LEU A 250 -12.13 -12.65 -7.17
CA LEU A 250 -10.67 -12.47 -7.07
C LEU A 250 -10.15 -12.71 -5.64
N GLN A 251 -11.02 -13.03 -4.68
CA GLN A 251 -10.62 -13.34 -3.30
C GLN A 251 -9.68 -14.56 -3.19
N GLY A 252 -9.71 -15.48 -4.16
CA GLY A 252 -8.76 -16.60 -4.22
C GLY A 252 -7.36 -16.22 -4.70
N LEU A 253 -7.20 -15.03 -5.29
CA LEU A 253 -5.95 -14.51 -5.84
C LEU A 253 -5.39 -13.31 -5.05
N LEU A 254 -6.23 -12.66 -4.24
CA LEU A 254 -5.87 -11.52 -3.40
C LEU A 254 -5.96 -11.94 -1.94
N SER A 255 -4.88 -11.79 -1.17
CA SER A 255 -4.96 -12.03 0.29
C SER A 255 -6.01 -11.09 0.89
N PRO A 256 -6.92 -11.57 1.74
CA PRO A 256 -8.01 -10.75 2.26
C PRO A 256 -7.47 -9.64 3.18
N VAL A 257 -7.84 -8.39 2.91
CA VAL A 257 -7.50 -7.25 3.78
C VAL A 257 -8.12 -7.50 5.16
N SER A 258 -7.27 -7.62 6.18
CA SER A 258 -7.76 -7.91 7.53
C SER A 258 -8.49 -6.71 8.12
N TRP A 259 -9.51 -6.99 8.94
CA TRP A 259 -10.17 -5.94 9.72
C TRP A 259 -9.19 -5.26 10.70
N GLY A 260 -8.17 -5.99 11.16
CA GLY A 260 -7.10 -5.46 12.01
C GLY A 260 -6.32 -4.34 11.33
N ASP A 261 -5.96 -4.53 10.06
CA ASP A 261 -5.18 -3.54 9.29
C ASP A 261 -5.94 -2.22 9.13
N ILE A 262 -7.25 -2.29 8.85
CA ILE A 262 -8.10 -1.11 8.73
C ILE A 262 -8.22 -0.39 10.08
N LEU A 263 -8.41 -1.14 11.17
CA LEU A 263 -8.54 -0.54 12.51
C LEU A 263 -7.22 0.10 12.98
N ILE A 264 -6.07 -0.46 12.62
CA ILE A 264 -4.75 0.11 12.92
C ILE A 264 -4.50 1.41 12.12
N MET A 265 -5.14 1.58 10.96
CA MET A 265 -5.04 2.84 10.22
C MET A 265 -5.76 4.00 10.92
N PHE A 266 -6.80 3.74 11.72
CA PHE A 266 -7.53 4.79 12.43
C PHE A 266 -6.66 5.69 13.32
N PRO A 267 -5.86 5.17 14.29
CA PRO A 267 -5.01 6.02 15.12
C PRO A 267 -3.96 6.78 14.30
N LEU A 268 -3.48 6.21 13.19
CA LEU A 268 -2.55 6.88 12.29
C LEU A 268 -3.22 8.05 11.55
N MET A 269 -4.41 7.83 10.99
CA MET A 269 -5.20 8.87 10.33
C MET A 269 -5.63 9.96 11.31
N ALA A 270 -6.05 9.60 12.52
CA ALA A 270 -6.41 10.55 13.57
C ALA A 270 -5.20 11.35 14.06
N GLY A 271 -4.05 10.69 14.23
CA GLY A 271 -2.79 11.33 14.59
C GLY A 271 -2.32 12.32 13.51
N VAL A 272 -2.25 11.87 12.25
CA VAL A 272 -1.86 12.73 11.12
C VAL A 272 -2.86 13.87 10.93
N GLY A 273 -4.16 13.57 10.88
CA GLY A 273 -5.20 14.57 10.72
C GLY A 273 -5.18 15.62 11.82
N GLY A 274 -5.13 15.20 13.07
CA GLY A 274 -5.06 16.10 14.23
C GLY A 274 -3.79 16.95 14.25
N LEU A 275 -2.62 16.33 14.06
CA LEU A 275 -1.34 17.04 14.08
C LEU A 275 -1.21 18.04 12.94
N VAL A 276 -1.54 17.62 11.71
CA VAL A 276 -1.46 18.49 10.54
C VAL A 276 -2.41 19.66 10.72
N SER A 277 -3.68 19.42 11.08
CA SER A 277 -4.64 20.50 11.34
C SER A 277 -4.19 21.45 12.46
N ALA A 278 -3.60 20.92 13.54
CA ALA A 278 -3.05 21.74 14.62
C ALA A 278 -1.92 22.65 14.15
N ILE A 279 -0.94 22.08 13.43
CA ILE A 279 0.22 22.81 12.93
C ILE A 279 -0.23 23.89 11.94
N THR A 280 -1.10 23.55 11.00
CA THR A 280 -1.62 24.51 10.01
C THR A 280 -2.32 25.67 10.69
N ALA A 281 -3.27 25.38 11.59
CA ALA A 281 -4.01 26.42 12.30
C ALA A 281 -3.08 27.32 13.12
N TRP A 282 -2.12 26.73 13.83
CA TRP A 282 -1.15 27.48 14.63
C TRP A 282 -0.25 28.39 13.78
N VAL A 283 0.28 27.86 12.67
CA VAL A 283 1.11 28.62 11.73
C VAL A 283 0.31 29.78 11.13
N THR A 284 -0.91 29.51 10.63
CA THR A 284 -1.78 30.55 10.06
C THR A 284 -2.07 31.66 11.08
N LEU A 285 -2.44 31.32 12.31
CA LEU A 285 -2.74 32.32 13.34
C LEU A 285 -1.52 33.16 13.72
N ARG A 286 -0.31 32.57 13.74
CA ARG A 286 0.92 33.28 14.06
C ARG A 286 1.22 34.40 13.06
N PHE A 287 0.89 34.20 11.78
CA PHE A 287 1.08 35.24 10.76
C PHE A 287 -0.02 36.30 10.79
N TYR A 288 -1.28 35.92 11.02
CA TYR A 288 -2.43 36.83 10.90
C TYR A 288 -2.81 37.57 12.20
N LEU A 289 -2.41 37.08 13.38
CA LEU A 289 -2.68 37.74 14.66
C LEU A 289 -1.56 38.70 15.11
N ARG A 290 -0.54 38.95 14.28
CA ARG A 290 0.48 40.00 14.50
C ARG A 290 -0.09 41.39 14.15
N VAL A 291 -1.11 41.84 14.88
CA VAL A 291 -1.49 43.25 15.06
C VAL A 291 -1.87 43.45 16.51
#